data_AF-A0ABD1I5F4-F1
#
_entry.id   AF-A0ABD1I5F4-F1
#
_cell.length_a   1.000
_cell.length_b   1.000
_cell.length_c   1.000
_cell.angle_alpha   90.00
_cell.angle_beta   90.00
_cell.angle_gamma   90.00
#
_symmetry.space_group_name_H-M   'P 1'
#
loop_
_entity.id
_entity.type
_entity.pdbx_description
1 polymer ?
#
loop_
_entity_poly.entity_id
_entity_poly.type
_entity_poly.pdbx_seq_one_letter_code
_entity_poly.pdbx_strand_id
1 'polypeptide(L)'
;MPPRRRVAVHNENEASNETEDSVGLEGQPPPPQRPDRNIEKEFRKEHPPVFDGMGDPAKAEAWIRAMERIFKFLRCTNQERLSCVTYQLTGSAEFWWETKQRTMMQERLDALMWENFKEEVYDKYIPRSYRKAREVEFYNLKQGRMTVTEYDRALCDTSRYALELVNTDEKMAKKFCAGLRHEIRLALASLGRLSYAQSLSRTLDVEEAMPREKTATPTTPTPPTSQQNFYEKRNWNGNR
;
A
#
# COMPACT_ATOMS: atom_id res chain seq x y z
N MET A 1 -25.82 -89.36 -14.70
CA MET A 1 -26.55 -89.70 -15.94
C MET A 1 -27.49 -88.56 -16.28
N PRO A 2 -27.75 -88.23 -17.55
CA PRO A 2 -26.83 -87.72 -18.58
C PRO A 2 -27.33 -86.31 -19.03
N PRO A 3 -27.29 -85.86 -20.30
CA PRO A 3 -26.28 -84.90 -20.76
C PRO A 3 -26.86 -83.64 -21.46
N ARG A 4 -25.95 -82.76 -21.91
CA ARG A 4 -26.00 -81.96 -23.16
C ARG A 4 -27.34 -81.30 -23.56
N ARG A 5 -27.31 -79.98 -23.80
CA ARG A 5 -27.51 -79.47 -25.17
C ARG A 5 -27.11 -78.00 -25.33
N ARG A 6 -26.53 -77.77 -26.50
CA ARG A 6 -26.03 -76.52 -27.09
C ARG A 6 -27.02 -76.16 -28.18
N VAL A 7 -27.59 -74.96 -28.19
CA VAL A 7 -28.22 -74.29 -29.35
C VAL A 7 -28.27 -72.80 -28.95
N ALA A 8 -27.54 -71.85 -29.52
CA ALA A 8 -27.46 -71.37 -30.90
C ALA A 8 -28.79 -70.85 -31.46
N VAL A 9 -28.67 -69.77 -32.25
CA VAL A 9 -29.64 -69.21 -33.22
C VAL A 9 -30.67 -68.27 -32.57
N HIS A 10 -30.40 -66.96 -32.60
CA HIS A 10 -30.77 -66.02 -33.67
C HIS A 10 -32.28 -66.00 -33.95
N ASN A 11 -32.89 -64.82 -33.76
CA ASN A 11 -33.48 -63.97 -34.81
C ASN A 11 -34.68 -63.22 -34.23
N GLU A 12 -34.60 -61.89 -34.20
CA GLU A 12 -35.33 -60.99 -35.12
C GLU A 12 -36.85 -60.96 -34.85
N ASN A 13 -37.33 -59.86 -34.24
CA ASN A 13 -38.11 -58.88 -34.99
C ASN A 13 -38.56 -57.70 -34.10
N GLU A 14 -38.39 -56.49 -34.67
CA GLU A 14 -39.34 -55.37 -34.78
C GLU A 14 -40.58 -55.39 -33.87
N ALA A 15 -41.06 -54.30 -33.26
CA ALA A 15 -40.79 -52.87 -33.36
C ALA A 15 -41.53 -52.21 -32.18
N SER A 16 -41.06 -51.05 -31.71
CA SER A 16 -41.89 -49.88 -31.31
C SER A 16 -41.01 -48.82 -30.65
N ASN A 17 -40.53 -47.90 -31.49
CA ASN A 17 -40.49 -46.46 -31.31
C ASN A 17 -40.74 -45.91 -29.87
N GLU A 18 -39.69 -45.46 -29.19
CA GLU A 18 -39.77 -44.27 -28.32
C GLU A 18 -38.48 -43.45 -28.49
N THR A 19 -38.66 -42.30 -29.13
CA THR A 19 -37.72 -41.19 -29.29
C THR A 19 -37.33 -40.62 -27.93
N GLU A 20 -36.07 -40.77 -27.53
CA GLU A 20 -35.48 -39.92 -26.49
C GLU A 20 -34.58 -38.85 -27.14
N ASP A 21 -35.05 -37.63 -26.95
CA ASP A 21 -34.48 -36.35 -27.34
C ASP A 21 -33.01 -36.23 -26.90
N SER A 22 -32.10 -36.32 -27.87
CA SER A 22 -30.72 -35.88 -27.70
C SER A 22 -30.70 -34.36 -27.77
N VAL A 23 -30.86 -33.70 -26.61
CA VAL A 23 -30.60 -32.28 -26.46
C VAL A 23 -29.10 -32.06 -26.69
N GLY A 24 -28.75 -31.68 -27.92
CA GLY A 24 -27.44 -31.16 -28.27
C GLY A 24 -27.13 -29.98 -27.36
N LEU A 25 -26.07 -30.09 -26.57
CA LEU A 25 -25.48 -28.95 -25.89
C LEU A 25 -24.85 -28.06 -26.97
N GLU A 26 -25.68 -27.18 -27.54
CA GLU A 26 -25.24 -26.05 -28.36
C GLU A 26 -24.14 -25.31 -27.61
N GLY A 27 -23.00 -25.17 -28.28
CA GLY A 27 -21.83 -24.49 -27.78
C GLY A 27 -22.20 -23.10 -27.30
N GLN A 28 -22.04 -22.88 -26.00
CA GLN A 28 -22.04 -21.55 -25.44
C GLN A 28 -20.98 -20.74 -26.21
N PRO A 29 -21.33 -19.59 -26.81
CA PRO A 29 -20.33 -18.79 -27.51
C PRO A 29 -19.20 -18.49 -26.52
N PRO A 30 -17.92 -18.61 -26.95
CA PRO A 30 -16.81 -18.28 -26.09
C PRO A 30 -17.08 -16.89 -25.49
N PRO A 31 -16.82 -16.69 -24.18
CA PRO A 31 -17.03 -15.40 -23.55
C PRO A 31 -16.35 -14.33 -24.41
N PRO A 32 -16.98 -13.16 -24.61
CA PRO A 32 -16.50 -12.15 -25.54
C PRO A 32 -15.01 -11.92 -25.29
N GLN A 33 -14.18 -12.44 -26.18
CA GLN A 33 -12.76 -12.15 -26.17
C GLN A 33 -12.68 -10.66 -26.42
N ARG A 34 -12.20 -9.91 -25.42
CA ARG A 34 -11.98 -8.48 -25.60
C ARG A 34 -11.11 -8.33 -26.85
N PRO A 35 -11.49 -7.48 -27.81
CA PRO A 35 -10.73 -7.32 -29.04
C PRO A 35 -9.27 -7.04 -28.67
N ASP A 36 -8.39 -7.88 -29.21
CA ASP A 36 -6.92 -7.81 -29.17
C ASP A 36 -6.34 -6.75 -28.22
N ARG A 37 -6.50 -7.00 -26.91
CA ARG A 37 -6.08 -6.05 -25.87
C ARG A 37 -4.56 -6.04 -25.83
N ASN A 38 -3.96 -5.02 -26.44
CA ASN A 38 -2.52 -4.82 -26.38
C ASN A 38 -2.15 -4.17 -25.04
N ILE A 39 -1.95 -5.03 -24.03
CA ILE A 39 -1.64 -4.59 -22.67
C ILE A 39 -0.36 -3.77 -22.58
N GLU A 40 0.66 -4.08 -23.40
CA GLU A 40 1.91 -3.33 -23.40
C GLU A 40 1.73 -1.88 -23.86
N LYS A 41 0.87 -1.66 -24.87
CA LYS A 41 0.55 -0.32 -25.36
C LYS A 41 -0.28 0.46 -24.35
N GLU A 42 -1.24 -0.18 -23.69
CA GLU A 42 -2.03 0.43 -22.62
C GLU A 42 -1.15 0.77 -21.42
N PHE A 43 -0.32 -0.18 -20.98
CA PHE A 43 0.60 0.00 -19.86
C PHE A 43 1.57 1.15 -20.09
N ARG A 44 2.19 1.26 -21.28
CA ARG A 44 3.09 2.38 -21.60
C ARG A 44 2.41 3.75 -21.59
N LYS A 45 1.13 3.83 -21.94
CA LYS A 45 0.35 5.09 -21.89
C LYS A 45 0.15 5.59 -20.46
N GLU A 46 0.19 4.71 -19.47
CA GLU A 46 0.10 5.08 -18.05
C GLU A 46 1.44 5.61 -17.49
N HIS A 47 2.47 5.73 -18.34
CA HIS A 47 3.81 6.22 -17.96
C HIS A 47 4.36 5.52 -16.71
N PRO A 48 4.50 4.19 -16.74
CA PRO A 48 4.94 3.41 -15.59
C PRO A 48 6.36 3.83 -15.19
N PRO A 49 6.63 4.04 -13.89
CA PRO A 49 7.99 4.33 -13.45
C PRO A 49 8.92 3.13 -13.66
N VAL A 50 10.20 3.42 -13.89
CA VAL A 50 11.29 2.43 -13.90
C VAL A 50 11.84 2.22 -12.50
N PHE A 51 12.50 1.08 -12.27
CA PHE A 51 13.16 0.75 -11.01
C PHE A 51 14.56 0.21 -11.24
N ASP A 52 15.56 0.87 -10.65
CA ASP A 52 16.98 0.54 -10.79
C ASP A 52 17.53 -0.30 -9.64
N GLY A 53 16.78 -0.42 -8.53
CA GLY A 53 17.18 -1.13 -7.31
C GLY A 53 18.16 -0.36 -6.41
N MET A 54 18.49 0.89 -6.70
CA MET A 54 19.52 1.67 -5.99
C MET A 54 18.95 2.68 -4.98
N GLY A 55 17.62 2.76 -4.86
CA GLY A 55 16.92 3.64 -3.93
C GLY A 55 16.81 3.12 -2.50
N ASP A 56 16.30 3.97 -1.61
CA ASP A 56 15.87 3.55 -0.27
C ASP A 56 14.62 2.64 -0.34
N PRO A 57 14.28 1.93 0.76
CA PRO A 57 13.10 1.07 0.81
C PRO A 57 11.77 1.79 0.51
N ALA A 58 11.66 3.09 0.78
CA ALA A 58 10.44 3.85 0.51
C ALA A 58 10.24 4.06 -0.99
N LYS A 59 11.31 4.26 -1.76
CA LYS A 59 11.24 4.31 -3.24
C LYS A 59 10.81 2.99 -3.84
N ALA A 60 11.34 1.86 -3.36
CA ALA A 60 10.92 0.53 -3.81
C ALA A 60 9.43 0.28 -3.50
N GLU A 61 8.98 0.63 -2.31
CA GLU A 61 7.57 0.53 -1.89
C GLU A 61 6.65 1.42 -2.77
N ALA A 62 7.07 2.66 -3.05
CA ALA A 62 6.33 3.57 -3.91
C ALA A 62 6.23 3.04 -5.36
N TRP A 63 7.31 2.45 -5.87
CA TRP A 63 7.34 1.84 -7.20
C TRP A 63 6.38 0.65 -7.31
N ILE A 64 6.41 -0.30 -6.38
CA ILE A 64 5.46 -1.43 -6.35
C ILE A 64 4.01 -0.93 -6.33
N ARG A 65 3.70 0.09 -5.52
CA ARG A 65 2.35 0.68 -5.47
C ARG A 65 1.93 1.32 -6.78
N ALA A 66 2.84 2.01 -7.46
CA ALA A 66 2.56 2.59 -8.77
C ALA A 66 2.20 1.48 -9.78
N MET A 67 2.95 0.38 -9.79
CA MET A 67 2.66 -0.79 -10.62
C MET A 67 1.29 -1.40 -10.28
N GLU A 68 1.01 -1.67 -9.00
CA GLU A 68 -0.27 -2.25 -8.56
C GLU A 68 -1.47 -1.38 -8.93
N ARG A 69 -1.33 -0.06 -8.83
CA ARG A 69 -2.37 0.90 -9.24
C ARG A 69 -2.67 0.79 -10.73
N ILE A 70 -1.63 0.77 -11.58
CA ILE A 70 -1.79 0.63 -13.03
C ILE A 70 -2.43 -0.73 -13.36
N PHE A 71 -1.95 -1.81 -12.77
CA PHE A 71 -2.48 -3.14 -13.02
C PHE A 71 -3.94 -3.30 -12.61
N LYS A 72 -4.33 -2.68 -11.49
CA LYS A 72 -5.73 -2.64 -11.04
C LYS A 72 -6.59 -1.84 -12.01
N PHE A 73 -6.10 -0.69 -12.48
CA PHE A 73 -6.81 0.16 -13.43
C PHE A 73 -7.03 -0.56 -14.76
N LEU A 74 -5.96 -1.11 -15.34
CA LEU A 74 -6.01 -1.83 -16.61
C LEU A 74 -6.69 -3.19 -16.50
N ARG A 75 -6.82 -3.77 -15.29
CA ARG A 75 -7.31 -5.14 -15.03
C ARG A 75 -6.37 -6.22 -15.57
N CYS A 76 -5.06 -6.06 -15.33
CA CYS A 76 -4.06 -7.02 -15.79
C CYS A 76 -4.20 -8.40 -15.13
N THR A 77 -4.05 -9.45 -15.93
CA THR A 77 -3.87 -10.84 -15.45
C THR A 77 -2.51 -10.99 -14.77
N ASN A 78 -2.32 -12.05 -13.98
CA ASN A 78 -1.04 -12.26 -13.27
C ASN A 78 0.16 -12.38 -14.22
N GLN A 79 -0.03 -12.99 -15.40
CA GLN A 79 1.02 -13.13 -16.41
C GLN A 79 1.36 -11.78 -17.06
N GLU A 80 0.34 -10.98 -17.39
CA GLU A 80 0.53 -9.63 -17.94
C GLU A 80 1.29 -8.73 -16.95
N ARG A 81 0.97 -8.82 -15.66
CA ARG A 81 1.64 -8.06 -14.59
C ARG A 81 3.13 -8.35 -14.54
N LEU A 82 3.49 -9.63 -14.53
CA LEU A 82 4.89 -10.04 -14.44
C LEU A 82 5.69 -9.51 -15.63
N SER A 83 5.18 -9.71 -16.85
CA SER A 83 5.82 -9.18 -18.07
C SER A 83 6.06 -7.67 -18.00
N CYS A 84 5.03 -6.91 -17.58
CA CYS A 84 5.12 -5.46 -17.45
C CYS A 84 6.15 -5.03 -16.39
N VAL A 85 6.19 -5.64 -15.21
CA VAL A 85 7.14 -5.20 -14.17
C VAL A 85 8.58 -5.55 -14.50
N THR A 86 8.83 -6.71 -15.10
CA THR A 86 10.19 -7.10 -15.48
C THR A 86 10.74 -6.17 -16.54
N TYR A 87 9.89 -5.67 -17.45
CA TYR A 87 10.27 -4.66 -18.43
C TYR A 87 10.60 -3.29 -17.81
N GLN A 88 10.06 -2.99 -16.63
CA GLN A 88 10.34 -1.74 -15.91
C GLN A 88 11.56 -1.82 -14.99
N LEU A 89 12.17 -3.00 -14.84
CA LEU A 89 13.44 -3.13 -14.15
C LEU A 89 14.57 -2.65 -15.04
N THR A 90 15.53 -1.98 -14.44
CA THR A 90 16.73 -1.49 -15.11
C THR A 90 17.95 -1.68 -14.21
N GLY A 91 19.14 -1.70 -14.79
CA GLY A 91 20.40 -1.68 -14.01
C GLY A 91 20.48 -2.82 -12.99
N SER A 92 20.82 -2.50 -11.73
CA SER A 92 21.03 -3.50 -10.67
C SER A 92 19.80 -4.37 -10.41
N ALA A 93 18.60 -3.80 -10.50
CA ALA A 93 17.36 -4.56 -10.28
C ALA A 93 17.09 -5.58 -11.38
N GLU A 94 17.38 -5.23 -12.63
CA GLU A 94 17.25 -6.13 -13.78
C GLU A 94 18.17 -7.35 -13.63
N PHE A 95 19.47 -7.13 -13.40
CA PHE A 95 20.45 -8.21 -13.22
C PHE A 95 20.11 -9.13 -12.04
N TRP A 96 19.64 -8.55 -10.94
CA TRP A 96 19.18 -9.32 -9.78
C TRP A 96 17.98 -10.20 -10.13
N TRP A 97 16.98 -9.65 -10.80
CA TRP A 97 15.78 -10.40 -11.15
C TRP A 97 16.08 -11.52 -12.15
N GLU A 98 16.91 -11.28 -13.16
CA GLU A 98 17.35 -12.32 -14.10
C GLU A 98 18.01 -13.51 -13.39
N THR A 99 18.86 -13.22 -12.39
CA THR A 99 19.51 -14.25 -11.58
C THR A 99 18.48 -15.01 -10.75
N LYS A 100 17.59 -14.29 -10.06
CA LYS A 100 16.55 -14.88 -9.21
C LYS A 100 15.59 -15.76 -10.02
N GLN A 101 15.16 -15.28 -11.18
CA GLN A 101 14.27 -15.99 -12.09
C GLN A 101 14.85 -17.34 -12.52
N ARG A 102 16.15 -17.42 -12.83
CA ARG A 102 16.82 -18.69 -13.19
C ARG A 102 16.77 -19.69 -12.03
N THR A 103 17.05 -19.24 -10.80
CA THR A 103 16.98 -20.09 -9.62
C THR A 103 15.56 -20.59 -9.36
N MET A 104 14.56 -19.69 -9.44
CA MET A 104 13.16 -20.03 -9.19
C MET A 104 12.60 -21.04 -10.20
N MET A 105 12.93 -20.87 -11.49
CA MET A 105 12.53 -21.81 -12.54
C MET A 105 13.07 -23.23 -12.33
N GLN A 106 14.24 -23.35 -11.68
CA GLN A 106 14.87 -24.65 -11.42
C GLN A 106 14.23 -25.38 -10.22
N GLU A 107 13.63 -24.65 -9.30
CA GLU A 107 12.94 -25.20 -8.13
C GLU A 107 11.47 -25.54 -8.41
N ARG A 108 10.75 -24.66 -9.14
CA ARG A 108 9.31 -24.82 -9.37
C ARG A 108 8.85 -24.12 -10.66
N LEU A 109 8.13 -24.85 -11.53
CA LEU A 109 7.66 -24.31 -12.82
C LEU A 109 6.60 -23.20 -12.68
N ASP A 110 5.79 -23.22 -11.62
CA ASP A 110 4.78 -22.20 -11.32
C ASP A 110 5.30 -21.06 -10.41
N ALA A 111 6.62 -20.96 -10.20
CA ALA A 111 7.21 -19.92 -9.37
C ALA A 111 7.11 -18.51 -9.99
N LEU A 112 6.86 -18.39 -11.29
CA LEU A 112 6.85 -17.10 -12.01
C LEU A 112 5.47 -16.47 -12.01
N MET A 113 5.07 -15.99 -10.83
CA MET A 113 3.85 -15.24 -10.64
C MET A 113 4.15 -13.87 -10.07
N TRP A 114 3.26 -12.91 -10.36
CA TRP A 114 3.32 -11.55 -9.82
C TRP A 114 3.46 -11.50 -8.29
N GLU A 115 2.74 -12.37 -7.57
CA GLU A 115 2.82 -12.40 -6.10
C GLU A 115 4.20 -12.84 -5.61
N ASN A 116 4.80 -13.85 -6.23
CA ASN A 116 6.15 -14.30 -5.88
C ASN A 116 7.21 -13.23 -6.24
N PHE A 117 7.06 -12.56 -7.39
CA PHE A 117 7.89 -11.42 -7.74
C PHE A 117 7.83 -10.33 -6.66
N LYS A 118 6.62 -9.99 -6.19
CA LYS A 118 6.47 -9.02 -5.11
C LYS A 118 7.19 -9.48 -3.86
N GLU A 119 6.98 -10.72 -3.41
CA GLU A 119 7.66 -11.25 -2.23
C GLU A 119 9.18 -11.11 -2.32
N GLU A 120 9.76 -11.47 -3.46
CA GLU A 120 11.20 -11.33 -3.72
C GLU A 120 11.67 -9.86 -3.70
N VAL A 121 10.91 -8.94 -4.29
CA VAL A 121 11.21 -7.50 -4.25
C VAL A 121 11.11 -6.97 -2.82
N TYR A 122 10.09 -7.37 -2.08
CA TYR A 122 9.92 -7.00 -0.67
C TYR A 122 11.08 -7.49 0.17
N ASP A 123 11.52 -8.74 -0.02
CA ASP A 123 12.62 -9.30 0.77
C ASP A 123 13.98 -8.69 0.37
N LYS A 124 14.20 -8.37 -0.91
CA LYS A 124 15.45 -7.77 -1.38
C LYS A 124 15.57 -6.27 -1.08
N TYR A 125 14.53 -5.49 -1.35
CA TYR A 125 14.58 -4.02 -1.37
C TYR A 125 13.78 -3.36 -0.25
N ILE A 126 12.91 -4.10 0.45
CA ILE A 126 12.06 -3.58 1.53
C ILE A 126 12.26 -4.40 2.83
N PRO A 127 13.42 -4.25 3.49
CA PRO A 127 13.82 -5.09 4.61
C PRO A 127 12.73 -5.18 5.70
N ARG A 128 12.65 -6.34 6.37
CA ARG A 128 11.69 -6.55 7.47
C ARG A 128 11.83 -5.50 8.58
N SER A 129 13.05 -5.05 8.88
CA SER A 129 13.31 -3.99 9.85
C SER A 129 12.66 -2.66 9.46
N TYR A 130 12.73 -2.28 8.18
CA TYR A 130 12.06 -1.09 7.65
C TYR A 130 10.54 -1.21 7.77
N ARG A 131 9.97 -2.34 7.33
CA ARG A 131 8.52 -2.60 7.46
C ARG A 131 8.06 -2.53 8.91
N LYS A 132 8.82 -3.15 9.82
CA LYS A 132 8.52 -3.13 11.25
C LYS A 132 8.62 -1.73 11.84
N ALA A 133 9.62 -0.96 11.44
CA ALA A 133 9.76 0.44 11.87
C ALA A 133 8.54 1.27 11.45
N ARG A 134 8.03 1.08 10.23
CA ARG A 134 6.80 1.77 9.76
C ARG A 134 5.54 1.35 10.53
N GLU A 135 5.41 0.07 10.85
CA GLU A 135 4.32 -0.43 11.68
C GLU A 135 4.37 0.19 13.10
N VAL A 136 5.57 0.25 13.69
CA VAL A 136 5.80 0.86 15.01
C VAL A 136 5.56 2.37 14.98
N GLU A 137 5.97 3.05 13.91
CA GLU A 137 5.69 4.48 13.68
C GLU A 137 4.19 4.73 13.67
N PHE A 138 3.42 3.95 12.90
CA PHE A 138 1.97 4.04 12.89
C PHE A 138 1.37 3.77 14.28
N TYR A 139 1.80 2.69 14.94
CA TYR A 139 1.29 2.32 16.26
C TYR A 139 1.49 3.43 17.29
N ASN A 140 2.68 4.02 17.30
CA ASN A 140 3.06 5.09 18.22
C ASN A 140 2.65 6.50 17.75
N LEU A 141 2.02 6.64 16.58
CA LEU A 141 1.57 7.94 16.09
C LEU A 141 0.60 8.59 17.09
N LYS A 142 0.99 9.77 17.55
CA LYS A 142 0.23 10.67 18.44
C LYS A 142 0.19 12.06 17.79
N GLN A 143 -0.85 12.84 18.06
CA GLN A 143 -0.99 14.22 17.60
C GLN A 143 0.21 15.07 18.05
N GLY A 144 0.62 14.97 19.32
CA GLY A 144 1.77 15.71 19.82
C GLY A 144 1.60 17.22 19.62
N ARG A 145 2.50 17.85 18.85
CA ARG A 145 2.45 19.28 18.49
C ARG A 145 1.79 19.56 17.12
N MET A 146 1.36 18.51 16.42
CA MET A 146 0.67 18.66 15.14
C MET A 146 -0.71 19.26 15.36
N THR A 147 -1.16 20.06 14.39
CA THR A 147 -2.59 20.36 14.24
C THR A 147 -3.38 19.07 14.02
N VAL A 148 -4.68 19.10 14.28
CA VAL A 148 -5.56 17.95 14.05
C VAL A 148 -5.52 17.52 12.59
N THR A 149 -5.46 18.47 11.65
CA THR A 149 -5.36 18.18 10.21
C THR A 149 -4.04 17.51 9.84
N GLU A 150 -2.91 17.97 10.39
CA GLU A 150 -1.61 17.33 10.17
C GLU A 150 -1.56 15.91 10.75
N TYR A 151 -2.14 15.73 11.95
CA TYR A 151 -2.24 14.42 12.58
C TYR A 151 -3.14 13.46 11.81
N ASP A 152 -4.32 13.91 11.35
CA ASP A 152 -5.23 13.16 10.48
C ASP A 152 -4.53 12.71 9.20
N ARG A 153 -3.82 13.62 8.54
CA ARG A 153 -3.03 13.31 7.35
C ARG A 153 -1.95 12.27 7.64
N ALA A 154 -1.16 12.46 8.69
CA ALA A 154 -0.12 11.51 9.08
C ALA A 154 -0.71 10.13 9.37
N LEU A 155 -1.87 10.07 10.04
CA LEU A 155 -2.58 8.83 10.34
C LEU A 155 -3.04 8.13 9.06
N CYS A 156 -3.67 8.86 8.14
CA CYS A 156 -4.09 8.33 6.84
C CYS A 156 -2.90 7.81 6.03
N ASP A 157 -1.83 8.59 5.94
CA ASP A 157 -0.64 8.26 5.16
C ASP A 157 0.06 7.01 5.71
N THR A 158 0.06 6.80 7.02
CA THR A 158 0.76 5.67 7.67
C THR A 158 -0.15 4.46 7.94
N SER A 159 -1.48 4.60 7.82
CA SER A 159 -2.49 3.54 8.05
C SER A 159 -2.21 2.23 7.30
N ARG A 160 -1.67 2.34 6.08
CA ARG A 160 -1.31 1.22 5.21
C ARG A 160 -0.33 0.22 5.82
N TYR A 161 0.45 0.63 6.82
CA TYR A 161 1.42 -0.24 7.49
C TYR A 161 0.78 -1.11 8.58
N ALA A 162 -0.48 -0.85 8.96
CA ALA A 162 -1.19 -1.62 9.98
C ALA A 162 -2.70 -1.67 9.70
N LEU A 163 -3.08 -2.12 8.49
CA LEU A 163 -4.48 -2.17 8.04
C LEU A 163 -5.40 -2.90 9.03
N GLU A 164 -4.93 -3.96 9.68
CA GLU A 164 -5.73 -4.70 10.68
C GLU A 164 -6.15 -3.86 11.89
N LEU A 165 -5.41 -2.79 12.21
CA LEU A 165 -5.72 -1.86 13.29
C LEU A 165 -6.73 -0.79 12.89
N VAL A 166 -7.06 -0.67 11.60
CA VAL A 166 -7.89 0.42 11.05
C VAL A 166 -8.83 -0.02 9.93
N ASN A 167 -9.05 -1.33 9.75
CA ASN A 167 -9.89 -1.89 8.69
C ASN A 167 -11.40 -1.68 8.88
N THR A 168 -11.82 -1.08 10.00
CA THR A 168 -13.20 -0.67 10.24
C THR A 168 -13.25 0.78 10.71
N ASP A 169 -14.37 1.46 10.45
CA ASP A 169 -14.58 2.84 10.93
C ASP A 169 -14.40 2.95 12.45
N GLU A 170 -14.93 1.98 13.21
CA GLU A 170 -14.75 1.93 14.66
C GLU A 170 -13.28 1.82 15.08
N LYS A 171 -12.51 0.95 14.43
CA LYS A 171 -11.09 0.77 14.74
C LYS A 171 -10.28 2.02 14.39
N MET A 172 -10.57 2.61 13.23
CA MET A 172 -9.95 3.86 12.79
C MET A 172 -10.26 5.01 13.76
N ALA A 173 -11.54 5.19 14.15
CA ALA A 173 -11.96 6.17 15.13
C ALA A 173 -11.27 5.97 16.49
N LYS A 174 -11.20 4.72 16.99
CA LYS A 174 -10.49 4.39 18.23
C LYS A 174 -9.01 4.74 18.16
N LYS A 175 -8.32 4.38 17.06
CA LYS A 175 -6.89 4.68 16.86
C LYS A 175 -6.67 6.19 16.79
N PHE A 176 -7.49 6.92 16.04
CA PHE A 176 -7.45 8.38 15.95
C PHE A 176 -7.58 9.02 17.33
N CYS A 177 -8.67 8.73 18.04
CA CYS A 177 -8.97 9.29 19.37
C CYS A 177 -7.90 8.93 20.41
N ALA A 178 -7.33 7.73 20.37
CA ALA A 178 -6.26 7.30 21.27
C ALA A 178 -4.94 8.06 21.06
N GLY A 179 -4.74 8.68 19.89
CA GLY A 179 -3.57 9.47 19.59
C GLY A 179 -3.73 10.98 19.78
N LEU A 180 -4.94 11.47 20.03
CA LEU A 180 -5.20 12.90 20.28
C LEU A 180 -4.52 13.41 21.56
N ARG A 181 -4.26 14.72 21.58
CA ARG A 181 -3.84 15.44 22.79
C ARG A 181 -4.85 15.22 23.92
N HIS A 182 -4.36 15.21 25.16
CA HIS A 182 -5.17 14.86 26.33
C HIS A 182 -6.41 15.74 26.47
N GLU A 183 -6.26 17.06 26.29
CA GLU A 183 -7.33 18.04 26.40
C GLU A 183 -8.46 17.79 25.39
N ILE A 184 -8.10 17.55 24.13
CA ILE A 184 -9.07 17.26 23.06
C ILE A 184 -9.75 15.91 23.31
N ARG A 185 -8.98 14.90 23.73
CA ARG A 185 -9.51 13.57 24.05
C ARG A 185 -10.53 13.61 25.20
N LEU A 186 -10.32 14.45 26.21
CA LEU A 186 -11.29 14.65 27.29
C LEU A 186 -12.59 15.29 26.79
N ALA A 187 -12.50 16.28 25.90
CA ALA A 187 -13.68 16.90 25.30
C ALA A 187 -14.53 15.86 24.53
N LEU A 188 -13.89 15.01 23.73
CA LEU A 188 -14.57 13.96 22.98
C LEU A 188 -15.13 12.83 23.86
N ALA A 189 -14.51 12.53 25.01
CA ALA A 189 -14.96 11.44 25.88
C ALA A 189 -16.40 11.63 26.40
N SER A 190 -16.85 12.88 26.52
CA SER A 190 -18.22 13.20 26.95
C SER A 190 -19.29 12.92 25.89
N LEU A 191 -18.89 12.79 24.61
CA LEU A 191 -19.80 12.63 23.47
C LEU A 191 -20.15 11.18 23.14
N GLY A 192 -19.55 10.21 23.85
CA GLY A 192 -19.77 8.79 23.63
C GLY A 192 -19.08 8.25 22.37
N ARG A 193 -19.67 7.22 21.75
CA ARG A 193 -19.10 6.54 20.57
C ARG A 193 -19.36 7.37 19.31
N LEU A 194 -18.29 7.75 18.62
CA LEU A 194 -18.32 8.51 17.37
C LEU A 194 -17.75 7.67 16.22
N SER A 195 -18.23 7.92 15.00
CA SER A 195 -17.56 7.45 13.79
C SER A 195 -16.24 8.18 13.57
N TYR A 196 -15.42 7.74 12.61
CA TYR A 196 -14.18 8.45 12.29
C TYR A 196 -14.45 9.88 11.83
N ALA A 197 -15.39 10.06 10.89
CA ALA A 197 -15.76 11.37 10.36
C ALA A 197 -16.30 12.32 11.45
N GLN A 198 -17.14 11.79 12.35
CA GLN A 198 -17.65 12.56 13.50
C GLN A 198 -16.52 12.93 14.46
N SER A 199 -15.63 12.00 14.77
CA SER A 199 -14.47 12.25 15.64
C SER A 199 -13.60 13.35 15.08
N LEU A 200 -13.27 13.32 13.79
CA LEU A 200 -12.46 14.34 13.13
C LEU A 200 -13.13 15.71 13.18
N SER A 201 -14.40 15.80 12.78
CA SER A 201 -15.17 17.05 12.82
C SER A 201 -15.18 17.67 14.22
N ARG A 202 -15.48 16.87 15.25
CA ARG A 202 -15.51 17.37 16.64
C ARG A 202 -14.14 17.77 17.17
N THR A 203 -13.10 17.05 16.76
CA THR A 203 -11.72 17.35 17.16
C THR A 203 -11.27 18.69 16.57
N LEU A 204 -11.67 19.00 15.33
CA LEU A 204 -11.43 20.30 14.70
C LEU A 204 -12.18 21.43 15.42
N ASP A 205 -13.48 21.25 15.72
CA ASP A 205 -14.27 22.24 16.47
C ASP A 205 -13.61 22.58 17.82
N VAL A 206 -13.12 21.55 18.52
CA VAL A 206 -12.46 21.70 19.82
C VAL A 206 -11.11 22.38 19.70
N GLU A 207 -10.29 22.04 18.70
CA GLU A 207 -8.99 22.68 18.49
C GLU A 207 -9.12 24.16 18.11
N GLU A 208 -10.16 24.53 17.35
CA GLU A 208 -10.47 25.93 17.03
C GLU A 208 -10.92 26.72 18.26
N ALA A 209 -11.72 26.11 19.14
CA ALA A 209 -12.20 26.73 20.37
C ALA A 209 -11.11 26.86 21.45
N MET A 210 -9.99 26.14 21.32
CA MET A 210 -8.89 26.22 22.27
C MET A 210 -8.07 27.50 22.10
N PRO A 211 -7.70 28.17 23.21
CA PRO A 211 -6.77 29.29 23.13
C PRO A 211 -5.43 28.78 22.58
N ARG A 212 -4.94 29.41 21.51
CA ARG A 212 -3.60 29.11 20.97
C ARG A 212 -2.59 29.26 22.10
N GLU A 213 -1.85 28.21 22.43
CA GLU A 213 -0.71 28.32 23.33
C GLU A 213 0.20 29.43 22.80
N LYS A 214 0.31 30.52 23.55
CA LYS A 214 1.33 31.54 23.31
C LYS A 214 2.66 30.84 23.53
N THR A 215 3.34 30.44 22.47
CA THR A 215 4.78 30.18 22.55
C THR A 215 5.39 31.42 23.17
N ALA A 216 6.01 31.25 24.35
CA ALA A 216 6.70 32.33 25.03
C ALA A 216 7.65 33.01 24.04
N THR A 217 7.43 34.29 23.80
CA THR A 217 8.41 35.15 23.15
C THR A 217 9.75 34.97 23.85
N PRO A 218 10.88 34.80 23.15
CA PRO A 218 12.18 34.90 23.80
C PRO A 218 12.29 36.33 24.33
N THR A 219 12.15 36.49 25.65
CA THR A 219 12.40 37.76 26.31
C THR A 219 13.88 38.06 26.14
N THR A 220 14.20 38.95 25.21
CA THR A 220 15.52 39.56 25.12
C THR A 220 15.79 40.25 26.46
N PRO A 221 16.85 39.89 27.21
CA PRO A 221 17.22 40.66 28.39
C PRO A 221 17.75 42.01 27.92
N THR A 222 17.10 43.09 28.35
CA THR A 222 17.63 44.44 28.24
C THR A 222 18.95 44.54 29.02
N PRO A 223 20.01 45.13 28.46
CA PRO A 223 21.22 45.41 29.23
C PRO A 223 20.96 46.63 30.15
N PRO A 224 21.42 46.62 31.40
CA PRO A 224 21.33 47.79 32.26
C PRO A 224 22.34 48.85 31.80
N THR A 225 21.84 50.06 31.57
CA THR A 225 22.64 51.26 31.30
C THR A 225 23.15 51.87 32.62
N SER A 226 24.40 52.33 32.57
CA SER A 226 25.12 53.19 33.52
C SER A 226 25.79 52.53 34.72
N GLN A 227 27.11 52.36 34.63
CA GLN A 227 28.01 53.28 35.35
C GLN A 227 29.18 53.70 34.47
N GLN A 228 29.39 55.01 34.47
CA GLN A 228 30.41 55.77 33.77
C GLN A 228 31.63 55.90 34.69
N ASN A 229 32.82 55.91 34.07
CA ASN A 229 34.07 56.59 34.48
C ASN A 229 35.26 55.72 34.87
N PHE A 230 36.44 56.28 34.52
CA PHE A 230 37.82 55.79 34.59
C PHE A 230 38.18 54.88 33.40
N TYR A 231 39.00 55.27 32.41
CA TYR A 231 40.22 56.08 32.46
C TYR A 231 40.35 56.99 31.23
N GLU A 232 40.71 58.22 31.54
CA GLU A 232 41.17 59.25 30.65
C GLU A 232 42.51 58.88 29.96
N LYS A 233 42.72 59.53 28.81
CA LYS A 233 44.01 60.00 28.26
C LYS A 233 44.77 59.11 27.27
N ARG A 234 44.67 59.59 26.03
CA ARG A 234 45.79 60.00 25.15
C ARG A 234 46.64 58.87 24.56
N ASN A 235 46.46 58.62 23.26
CA ASN A 235 47.37 59.19 22.27
C ASN A 235 46.86 58.96 20.84
N TRP A 236 46.51 60.06 20.19
CA TRP A 236 46.56 60.21 18.74
C TRP A 236 48.02 60.46 18.36
N ASN A 237 48.52 59.69 17.38
CA ASN A 237 49.50 60.02 16.32
C ASN A 237 49.87 58.66 15.70
N GLY A 238 49.41 58.27 14.50
CA GLY A 238 49.43 59.07 13.29
C GLY A 238 50.81 58.95 12.65
N ASN A 239 51.06 57.88 11.89
CA ASN A 239 51.72 57.97 10.59
C ASN A 239 51.79 56.60 9.89
N ARG A 240 51.23 56.60 8.69
CA ARG A 240 51.81 56.16 7.41
C ARG A 240 52.48 54.78 7.32
#